data_AF-A0AAJ7N7G9-F1
#
_entry.id   AF-A0AAJ7N7G9-F1
#
_cell.length_a   1.000
_cell.length_b   1.000
_cell.length_c   1.000
_cell.angle_alpha   90.00
_cell.angle_beta   90.00
_cell.angle_gamma   90.00
#
_symmetry.space_group_name_H-M   'P 1'
#
loop_
_entity.id
_entity.type
_entity.pdbx_description
1 polymer ?
#
loop_
_entity_poly.entity_id
_entity_poly.type
_entity_poly.pdbx_seq_one_letter_code
_entity_poly.pdbx_strand_id
1 'polypeptide(L)'
;MEDFVPTRVSKAKKDAAKEFVSINYEKPKKKKRKLEIVDSKDDNETSSKFNSEIDDDGNSARRKQELEMKRVRYEVMKFGMSGFKGPAAEEAEVALAVSLGAKPPKRKGINYKLLKEQRKQQKETQQKDVTLVSGLEKSLTKHKKKRIPKKGSDGLLGVYGKVNKKVVGKMKK
;
A
#
# COMPACT_ATOMS: atom_id res chain seq x y z
N MET A 1 12.99 -17.08 71.44
CA MET A 1 12.18 -17.55 70.30
C MET A 1 13.16 -17.88 69.17
N GLU A 2 13.85 -19.01 69.26
CA GLU A 2 15.13 -19.24 68.55
C GLU A 2 15.19 -20.50 67.65
N ASP A 3 14.09 -21.24 67.47
CA ASP A 3 14.14 -22.53 66.74
C ASP A 3 13.40 -22.52 65.38
N PHE A 4 13.66 -21.53 64.53
CA PHE A 4 13.14 -21.55 63.17
C PHE A 4 14.11 -22.25 62.21
N VAL A 5 13.79 -23.49 61.81
CA VAL A 5 14.58 -24.25 60.83
C VAL A 5 14.27 -23.77 59.40
N PRO A 6 15.21 -23.14 58.68
CA PRO A 6 14.93 -22.53 57.39
C PRO A 6 14.76 -23.59 56.28
N THR A 7 13.59 -23.61 55.65
CA THR A 7 13.30 -24.44 54.48
C THR A 7 13.96 -23.91 53.20
N ARG A 8 14.14 -24.74 52.18
CA ARG A 8 14.72 -24.36 50.87
C ARG A 8 14.04 -23.12 50.25
N VAL A 9 12.71 -23.05 50.32
CA VAL A 9 11.92 -21.91 49.81
C VAL A 9 12.17 -20.64 50.62
N SER A 10 12.36 -20.75 51.95
CA SER A 10 12.68 -19.60 52.80
C SER A 10 14.04 -18.98 52.47
N LYS A 11 15.01 -19.77 51.97
CA LYS A 11 16.31 -19.27 51.51
C LYS A 11 16.18 -18.50 50.19
N ALA A 12 15.45 -19.03 49.21
CA ALA A 12 15.20 -18.36 47.93
C ALA A 12 14.53 -16.98 48.08
N LYS A 13 13.65 -16.81 49.08
CA LYS A 13 12.99 -15.53 49.36
C LYS A 13 13.90 -14.48 50.04
N LYS A 14 14.97 -14.89 50.72
CA LYS A 14 15.94 -13.95 51.33
C LYS A 14 16.77 -13.24 50.26
N ASP A 15 17.07 -13.94 49.17
CA ASP A 15 17.87 -13.40 48.08
C ASP A 15 17.03 -12.71 47.00
N ALA A 16 15.72 -12.96 46.97
CA ALA A 16 14.77 -12.28 46.06
C ALA A 16 14.79 -10.74 46.17
N ALA A 17 15.03 -10.19 47.37
CA ALA A 17 15.17 -8.75 47.55
C ALA A 17 16.52 -8.20 47.03
N LYS A 18 17.56 -9.04 46.97
CA LYS A 18 18.89 -8.67 46.48
C LYS A 18 19.01 -8.81 44.96
N GLU A 19 18.29 -9.75 44.36
CA GLU A 19 18.29 -10.04 42.92
C GLU A 19 17.28 -9.19 42.13
N PHE A 20 16.49 -8.35 42.80
CA PHE A 20 15.56 -7.46 42.12
C PHE A 20 16.30 -6.35 41.37
N VAL A 21 16.37 -6.47 40.05
CA VAL A 21 16.90 -5.43 39.15
C VAL A 21 15.74 -4.78 38.40
N SER A 22 15.37 -3.56 38.80
CA SER A 22 14.42 -2.75 38.03
C SER A 22 15.15 -2.03 36.89
N ILE A 23 14.87 -2.43 35.65
CA ILE A 23 15.36 -1.73 34.45
C ILE A 23 14.25 -0.81 33.95
N ASN A 24 14.45 0.51 34.12
CA ASN A 24 13.55 1.52 33.59
C ASN A 24 14.07 2.01 32.24
N TYR A 25 13.26 1.84 31.18
CA TYR A 25 13.57 2.35 29.85
C TYR A 25 12.87 3.68 29.61
N GLU A 26 13.63 4.73 29.32
CA GLU A 26 13.06 5.95 28.78
C GLU A 26 12.82 5.81 27.28
N LYS A 27 11.57 6.00 26.85
CA LYS A 27 11.23 6.02 25.43
C LYS A 27 11.93 7.22 24.78
N PRO A 28 12.65 7.04 23.65
CA PRO A 28 13.26 8.16 22.95
C PRO A 28 12.18 9.16 22.56
N LYS A 29 12.28 10.39 23.10
CA LYS A 29 11.35 11.47 22.78
C LYS A 29 11.63 11.89 21.33
N LYS A 30 10.61 11.83 20.48
CA LYS A 30 10.69 12.39 19.13
C LYS A 30 11.12 13.85 19.26
N LYS A 31 12.20 14.24 18.56
CA LYS A 31 12.70 15.62 18.53
C LYS A 31 11.55 16.54 18.11
N LYS A 32 10.99 17.29 19.07
CA LYS A 32 10.04 18.36 18.76
C LYS A 32 10.86 19.44 18.07
N ARG A 33 10.56 19.70 16.79
CA ARG A 33 11.04 20.92 16.13
C ARG A 33 10.59 22.08 17.02
N LYS A 34 11.51 22.97 17.41
CA LYS A 34 11.15 24.21 18.10
C LYS A 34 10.25 24.99 17.13
N LEU A 35 8.98 25.08 17.47
CA LEU A 35 8.08 26.07 16.89
C LEU A 35 8.04 27.17 17.94
N GLU A 36 8.70 28.28 17.65
CA GLU A 36 8.49 29.51 18.40
C GLU A 36 7.09 29.99 18.08
N ILE A 37 6.23 30.00 19.10
CA ILE A 37 4.89 30.55 19.02
C ILE A 37 5.08 32.06 19.19
N VAL A 38 5.01 32.78 18.08
CA VAL A 38 4.71 34.21 18.10
C VAL A 38 3.19 34.29 18.12
N ASP A 39 2.64 34.73 19.26
CA ASP A 39 1.22 35.01 19.43
C ASP A 39 0.83 36.22 18.56
N SER A 40 0.49 35.95 17.31
CA SER A 40 -0.26 36.88 16.47
C SER A 40 -1.70 36.38 16.40
N LYS A 41 -2.56 37.01 17.21
CA LYS A 41 -4.00 36.99 17.00
C LYS A 41 -4.26 37.68 15.68
N ASP A 42 -4.57 36.94 14.63
CA ASP A 42 -5.33 37.43 13.48
C ASP A 42 -5.96 36.24 12.75
N ASP A 43 -7.28 36.30 12.66
CA ASP A 43 -8.15 35.31 12.07
C ASP A 43 -7.90 35.17 10.57
N ASN A 44 -7.32 34.04 10.14
CA ASN A 44 -7.57 33.36 8.85
C ASN A 44 -6.73 32.08 8.78
N GLU A 45 -7.20 31.04 9.47
CA GLU A 45 -6.57 29.74 9.46
C GLU A 45 -6.79 29.03 8.11
N THR A 46 -5.71 28.86 7.33
CA THR A 46 -5.26 27.60 6.68
C THR A 46 -4.32 27.86 5.50
N SER A 47 -3.12 28.42 5.72
CA SER A 47 -2.08 28.38 4.66
C SER A 47 -0.61 28.59 5.11
N SER A 48 -0.20 28.19 6.32
CA SER A 48 1.17 28.55 6.78
C SER A 48 1.96 27.44 7.47
N LYS A 49 1.97 26.22 6.92
CA LYS A 49 2.89 25.15 7.37
C LYS A 49 3.80 24.56 6.28
N PHE A 50 3.89 25.21 5.12
CA PHE A 50 4.73 24.76 4.00
C PHE A 50 5.94 25.64 3.70
N ASN A 51 6.34 26.50 4.63
CA ASN A 51 7.64 27.18 4.52
C ASN A 51 8.70 26.24 5.08
N SER A 52 9.23 25.36 4.21
CA SER A 52 10.55 24.79 4.44
C SER A 52 11.57 25.89 4.18
N GLU A 53 12.31 26.30 5.20
CA GLU A 53 13.59 27.00 5.05
C GLU A 53 14.45 26.13 4.10
N ILE A 54 14.70 26.64 2.89
CA ILE A 54 15.53 25.97 1.89
C ILE A 54 16.82 26.78 1.78
N ASP A 55 17.90 26.15 2.20
CA ASP A 55 19.27 26.63 2.01
C ASP A 55 19.55 26.93 0.53
N ASP A 56 20.27 28.02 0.32
CA ASP A 56 20.45 28.69 -0.98
C ASP A 56 21.57 28.06 -1.82
N ASP A 57 21.35 26.85 -2.31
CA ASP A 57 22.15 26.26 -3.38
C ASP A 57 21.32 26.24 -4.67
N GLY A 58 21.90 26.41 -5.87
CA GLY A 58 21.18 26.55 -7.17
C GLY A 58 20.10 25.50 -7.55
N ASN A 59 19.93 24.45 -6.74
CA ASN A 59 18.75 23.57 -6.72
C ASN A 59 17.50 24.22 -6.06
N SER A 60 17.66 25.35 -5.38
CA SER A 60 16.64 26.08 -4.63
C SER A 60 15.61 26.73 -5.57
N ALA A 61 16.04 27.29 -6.71
CA ALA A 61 15.16 27.92 -7.68
C ALA A 61 14.19 26.93 -8.34
N ARG A 62 14.68 25.76 -8.76
CA ARG A 62 13.83 24.69 -9.32
C ARG A 62 12.84 24.15 -8.28
N ARG A 63 13.29 23.95 -7.04
CA ARG A 63 12.41 23.51 -5.94
C ARG A 63 11.34 24.56 -5.60
N LYS A 64 11.70 25.85 -5.58
CA LYS A 64 10.77 26.97 -5.40
C LYS A 64 9.70 26.98 -6.50
N GLN A 65 10.12 26.83 -7.76
CA GLN A 65 9.20 26.72 -8.90
C GLN A 65 8.30 25.49 -8.77
N GLU A 66 8.82 24.33 -8.36
CA GLU A 66 7.99 23.13 -8.14
C GLU A 66 6.96 23.32 -7.02
N LEU A 67 7.33 24.00 -5.92
CA LEU A 67 6.42 24.32 -4.83
C LEU A 67 5.33 25.28 -5.29
N GLU A 68 5.69 26.31 -6.05
CA GLU A 68 4.75 27.25 -6.66
C GLU A 68 3.80 26.51 -7.62
N MET A 69 4.32 25.67 -8.51
CA MET A 69 3.51 24.86 -9.42
C MET A 69 2.61 23.85 -8.71
N LYS A 70 2.99 23.36 -7.52
CA LYS A 70 2.11 22.52 -6.67
C LYS A 70 0.98 23.34 -6.06
N ARG A 71 1.29 24.54 -5.56
CA ARG A 71 0.30 25.48 -5.03
C ARG A 71 -0.71 25.89 -6.10
N VAL A 72 -0.25 26.31 -7.27
CA VAL A 72 -1.11 26.70 -8.41
C VAL A 72 -2.00 25.54 -8.82
N ARG A 73 -1.46 24.31 -8.93
CA ARG A 73 -2.28 23.12 -9.23
C ARG A 73 -3.40 22.91 -8.22
N TYR A 74 -3.10 23.06 -6.93
CA TYR A 74 -4.11 22.94 -5.87
C TYR A 74 -5.19 24.03 -5.98
N GLU A 75 -4.80 25.28 -6.22
CA GLU A 75 -5.73 26.40 -6.38
C GLU A 75 -6.65 26.21 -7.60
N VAL A 76 -6.10 25.73 -8.73
CA VAL A 76 -6.88 25.37 -9.92
C VAL A 76 -7.88 24.26 -9.63
N MET A 77 -7.47 23.21 -8.91
CA MET A 77 -8.38 22.13 -8.51
C MET A 77 -9.51 22.65 -7.62
N LYS A 78 -9.17 23.45 -6.59
CA LYS A 78 -10.14 24.07 -5.67
C LYS A 78 -11.12 24.97 -6.42
N PHE A 79 -10.63 25.78 -7.36
CA PHE A 79 -11.46 26.64 -8.20
C PHE A 79 -12.42 25.84 -9.07
N GLY A 80 -11.93 24.78 -9.74
CA GLY A 80 -12.77 23.90 -10.56
C GLY A 80 -13.88 23.22 -9.75
N MET A 81 -13.61 22.88 -8.49
CA MET A 81 -14.60 22.29 -7.59
C MET A 81 -15.68 23.27 -7.14
N SER A 82 -15.39 24.57 -7.06
CA SER A 82 -16.34 25.60 -6.63
C SER A 82 -17.59 25.68 -7.50
N GLY A 83 -17.55 25.16 -8.73
CA GLY A 83 -18.71 25.10 -9.63
C GLY A 83 -19.68 23.96 -9.34
N PHE A 84 -19.29 22.96 -8.53
CA PHE A 84 -20.14 21.82 -8.21
C PHE A 84 -21.10 22.13 -7.05
N LYS A 85 -22.28 21.50 -7.07
CA LYS A 85 -23.31 21.64 -6.03
C LYS A 85 -23.82 20.27 -5.58
N GLY A 86 -24.19 20.17 -4.30
CA GLY A 86 -24.77 18.97 -3.71
C GLY A 86 -23.81 17.77 -3.72
N PRO A 87 -24.26 16.56 -4.09
CA PRO A 87 -23.45 15.34 -3.97
C PRO A 87 -22.19 15.37 -4.84
N ALA A 88 -22.24 16.05 -5.99
CA ALA A 88 -21.07 16.20 -6.86
C ALA A 88 -19.96 17.04 -6.21
N ALA A 89 -20.31 18.01 -5.36
CA ALA A 89 -19.34 18.81 -4.64
C ALA A 89 -18.64 17.97 -3.56
N GLU A 90 -19.41 17.17 -2.81
CA GLU A 90 -18.88 16.25 -1.79
C GLU A 90 -17.94 15.21 -2.40
N GLU A 91 -18.32 14.62 -3.54
CA GLU A 91 -17.49 13.64 -4.25
C GLU A 91 -16.17 14.26 -4.72
N ALA A 92 -16.20 15.49 -5.23
CA ALA A 92 -15.01 16.20 -5.68
C ALA A 92 -14.10 16.58 -4.50
N GLU A 93 -14.67 16.94 -3.34
CA GLU A 93 -13.92 17.24 -2.12
C GLU A 93 -13.23 15.99 -1.57
N VAL A 94 -13.95 14.87 -1.52
CA VAL A 94 -13.37 13.59 -1.12
C VAL A 94 -12.26 13.18 -2.09
N ALA A 95 -12.45 13.34 -3.39
CA ALA A 95 -11.43 13.05 -4.39
C ALA A 95 -10.17 13.91 -4.22
N LEU A 96 -10.34 15.22 -3.97
CA LEU A 96 -9.24 16.13 -3.67
C LEU A 96 -8.50 15.69 -2.41
N ALA A 97 -9.22 15.42 -1.32
CA ALA A 97 -8.62 14.96 -0.08
C ALA A 97 -7.80 13.68 -0.28
N VAL A 98 -8.34 12.70 -1.00
CA VAL A 98 -7.62 11.45 -1.33
C VAL A 98 -6.37 11.72 -2.18
N SER A 99 -6.44 12.65 -3.14
CA SER A 99 -5.27 13.03 -3.95
C SER A 99 -4.16 13.68 -3.12
N LEU A 100 -4.51 14.41 -2.06
CA LEU A 100 -3.59 14.98 -1.07
C LEU A 100 -3.07 13.94 -0.07
N GLY A 101 -3.49 12.67 -0.18
CA GLY A 101 -3.05 11.57 0.65
C GLY A 101 -3.97 11.26 1.83
N ALA A 102 -5.17 11.83 1.90
CA ALA A 102 -6.17 11.41 2.87
C ALA A 102 -6.59 9.96 2.63
N LYS A 103 -6.99 9.27 3.70
CA LYS A 103 -7.50 7.91 3.61
C LYS A 103 -8.89 7.93 2.94
N PRO A 104 -9.13 7.13 1.89
CA PRO A 104 -10.43 7.10 1.22
C PRO A 104 -11.55 6.62 2.17
N PRO A 105 -12.80 7.07 1.95
CA PRO A 105 -13.92 6.68 2.79
C PRO A 105 -14.15 5.17 2.75
N LYS A 106 -14.62 4.62 3.87
CA LYS A 106 -14.86 3.18 4.00
C LYS A 106 -16.05 2.78 3.11
N ARG A 107 -15.88 1.70 2.35
CA ARG A 107 -16.96 1.12 1.55
C ARG A 107 -18.06 0.56 2.44
N LYS A 108 -19.31 0.66 1.98
CA LYS A 108 -20.46 0.01 2.62
C LYS A 108 -20.27 -1.51 2.66
N GLY A 109 -20.74 -2.16 3.73
CA GLY A 109 -20.77 -3.61 3.80
C GLY A 109 -21.85 -4.15 2.86
N ILE A 110 -21.46 -4.99 1.89
CA ILE A 110 -22.36 -5.57 0.88
C ILE A 110 -22.20 -7.08 0.90
N ASN A 111 -23.27 -7.84 0.68
CA ASN A 111 -23.22 -9.30 0.55
C ASN A 111 -22.30 -9.72 -0.60
N TYR A 112 -21.47 -10.74 -0.37
CA TYR A 112 -20.49 -11.22 -1.33
C TYR A 112 -21.08 -11.62 -2.69
N LYS A 113 -22.27 -12.25 -2.71
CA LYS A 113 -22.91 -12.68 -3.96
C LYS A 113 -23.22 -11.48 -4.85
N LEU A 114 -23.82 -10.44 -4.27
CA LEU A 114 -24.13 -9.18 -4.96
C LEU A 114 -22.86 -8.45 -5.43
N LEU A 115 -21.83 -8.41 -4.59
CA LEU A 115 -20.55 -7.79 -4.94
C LEU A 115 -19.88 -8.49 -6.15
N LYS A 116 -20.00 -9.82 -6.24
CA LYS A 116 -19.44 -10.61 -7.34
C LYS A 116 -20.15 -10.30 -8.65
N GLU A 117 -21.48 -10.18 -8.62
CA GLU A 117 -22.30 -9.83 -9.79
C GLU A 117 -22.00 -8.41 -10.27
N GLN A 118 -21.96 -7.43 -9.37
CA GLN A 118 -21.60 -6.04 -9.71
C GLN A 118 -20.22 -5.95 -10.37
N ARG A 119 -19.22 -6.66 -9.85
CA ARG A 119 -17.87 -6.70 -10.45
C ARG A 119 -17.86 -7.35 -11.83
N LYS A 120 -18.71 -8.34 -12.08
CA LYS A 120 -18.84 -8.98 -13.39
C LYS A 120 -19.41 -7.98 -14.40
N GLN A 121 -20.50 -7.31 -14.05
CA GLN A 121 -21.13 -6.30 -14.89
C GLN A 121 -20.19 -5.12 -15.20
N GLN A 122 -19.49 -4.59 -14.20
CA GLN A 122 -18.52 -3.50 -14.39
C GLN A 122 -17.38 -3.87 -15.35
N LYS A 123 -16.90 -5.13 -15.32
CA LYS A 123 -15.87 -5.58 -16.27
C LYS A 123 -16.41 -5.66 -17.69
N GLU A 124 -17.66 -6.12 -17.85
CA GLU A 124 -18.30 -6.22 -19.16
C GLU A 124 -18.57 -4.84 -19.76
N THR A 125 -19.00 -3.84 -18.96
CA THR A 125 -19.18 -2.46 -19.44
C THR A 125 -17.86 -1.82 -19.82
N GLN A 126 -16.83 -1.94 -18.97
CA GLN A 126 -15.49 -1.40 -19.27
C GLN A 126 -14.90 -2.00 -20.56
N GLN A 127 -15.08 -3.31 -20.79
CA GLN A 127 -14.63 -3.93 -22.05
C GLN A 127 -15.37 -3.36 -23.26
N LYS A 128 -16.68 -3.10 -23.14
CA LYS A 128 -17.47 -2.51 -24.22
C LYS A 128 -17.04 -1.06 -24.50
N ASP A 129 -16.90 -0.23 -23.47
CA ASP A 129 -16.51 1.18 -23.63
C ASP A 129 -15.14 1.31 -24.29
N VAL A 130 -14.19 0.46 -23.87
CA VAL A 130 -12.84 0.39 -24.46
C VAL A 130 -12.91 -0.01 -25.95
N THR A 131 -13.71 -1.03 -26.30
CA THR A 131 -13.88 -1.46 -27.70
C THR A 131 -14.59 -0.43 -28.59
N LEU A 132 -15.38 0.47 -28.01
CA LEU A 132 -16.11 1.52 -28.74
C LEU A 132 -15.25 2.76 -28.97
N VAL A 133 -14.40 3.11 -28.00
CA VAL A 133 -13.57 4.32 -28.05
C VAL A 133 -12.31 4.10 -28.89
N SER A 134 -11.82 2.85 -29.00
CA SER A 134 -10.62 2.54 -29.77
C SER A 134 -10.95 1.64 -30.97
N GLY A 135 -11.09 2.27 -32.15
CA GLY A 135 -11.01 1.57 -33.44
C GLY A 135 -9.63 0.93 -33.72
N LEU A 136 -8.69 1.07 -32.77
CA LEU A 136 -7.28 0.70 -32.88
C LEU A 136 -6.94 -0.66 -32.22
N GLU A 137 -7.86 -1.23 -31.43
CA GLU A 137 -7.55 -2.40 -30.59
C GLU A 137 -7.32 -3.71 -31.34
N LYS A 138 -7.91 -3.84 -32.53
CA LYS A 138 -7.77 -5.06 -33.34
C LYS A 138 -6.41 -5.17 -34.03
N SER A 139 -5.68 -4.06 -34.23
CA SER A 139 -4.39 -4.07 -34.94
C SER A 139 -3.19 -4.23 -34.00
N LEU A 140 -3.28 -3.78 -32.75
CA LEU A 140 -2.18 -3.87 -31.76
C LEU A 140 -2.21 -5.15 -30.93
N THR A 141 -3.27 -5.95 -31.01
CA THR A 141 -3.39 -7.19 -30.25
C THR A 141 -3.19 -8.42 -31.15
N LYS A 142 -2.05 -9.08 -30.91
CA LYS A 142 -1.68 -10.47 -31.27
C LYS A 142 -0.88 -10.63 -32.57
N HIS A 143 0.44 -10.48 -32.47
CA HIS A 143 1.30 -11.43 -33.17
C HIS A 143 1.00 -12.83 -32.61
N LYS A 144 0.42 -13.71 -33.44
CA LYS A 144 0.23 -15.13 -33.10
C LYS A 144 1.60 -15.76 -32.84
N LYS A 145 2.08 -15.77 -31.59
CA LYS A 145 3.15 -16.70 -31.21
C LYS A 145 2.58 -18.10 -31.37
N LYS A 146 3.06 -18.85 -32.36
CA LYS A 146 2.72 -20.28 -32.52
C LYS A 146 3.00 -20.97 -31.20
N ARG A 147 1.96 -21.36 -30.47
CA ARG A 147 2.13 -22.23 -29.30
C ARG A 147 2.59 -23.57 -29.83
N ILE A 148 3.86 -23.90 -29.62
CA ILE A 148 4.37 -25.25 -29.87
C ILE A 148 3.55 -26.17 -28.96
N PRO A 149 2.80 -27.15 -29.50
CA PRO A 149 2.08 -28.09 -28.66
C PRO A 149 3.11 -28.89 -27.87
N LYS A 150 3.10 -28.76 -26.53
CA LYS A 150 3.79 -29.72 -25.66
C LYS A 150 3.03 -31.04 -25.75
N LYS A 151 3.31 -31.81 -26.81
CA LYS A 151 2.75 -33.13 -27.00
C LYS A 151 3.51 -34.10 -26.10
N GLY A 152 2.91 -34.37 -24.94
CA GLY A 152 3.16 -35.56 -24.11
C GLY A 152 4.56 -35.63 -23.49
N SER A 153 4.64 -35.36 -22.19
CA SER A 153 5.74 -35.87 -21.38
C SER A 153 5.29 -36.01 -19.93
N ASP A 154 4.53 -37.07 -19.67
CA ASP A 154 4.56 -37.69 -18.36
C ASP A 154 5.99 -38.13 -18.06
N GLY A 155 6.60 -37.50 -17.06
CA GLY A 155 7.73 -38.02 -16.31
C GLY A 155 9.11 -38.04 -16.99
N LEU A 156 10.11 -38.34 -16.15
CA LEU A 156 11.55 -38.50 -16.40
C LEU A 156 11.96 -39.21 -17.71
N LEU A 157 11.04 -39.94 -18.35
CA LEU A 157 11.26 -40.73 -19.55
C LEU A 157 11.55 -39.88 -20.81
N GLY A 158 11.22 -38.58 -20.79
CA GLY A 158 11.63 -37.65 -21.84
C GLY A 158 13.14 -37.38 -21.87
N VAL A 159 13.82 -37.46 -20.72
CA VAL A 159 15.27 -37.18 -20.59
C VAL A 159 16.10 -38.40 -21.00
N TYR A 160 15.61 -39.61 -20.73
CA TYR A 160 16.37 -40.85 -20.95
C TYR A 160 15.96 -41.64 -22.20
N GLY A 161 15.11 -41.08 -23.06
CA GLY A 161 14.74 -41.66 -24.35
C GLY A 161 13.66 -42.75 -24.29
N LYS A 162 12.95 -42.95 -25.41
CA LYS A 162 11.89 -43.96 -25.52
C LYS A 162 12.48 -45.36 -25.65
N VAL A 163 12.16 -46.25 -24.72
CA VAL A 163 12.50 -47.68 -24.82
C VAL A 163 11.56 -48.38 -25.79
N ASN A 164 12.10 -48.98 -26.85
CA ASN A 164 11.33 -49.77 -27.81
C ASN A 164 10.93 -51.12 -27.19
N LYS A 165 9.65 -51.31 -26.85
CA LYS A 165 9.09 -52.55 -26.25
C LYS A 165 9.24 -53.82 -27.11
N LYS A 166 9.74 -53.73 -28.35
CA LYS A 166 9.93 -54.88 -29.24
C LYS A 166 11.04 -55.83 -28.78
N VAL A 167 11.93 -55.40 -27.89
CA VAL A 167 13.10 -56.21 -27.48
C VAL A 167 12.83 -57.07 -26.24
N VAL A 168 11.85 -56.71 -25.40
CA VAL A 168 11.60 -57.37 -24.09
C VAL A 168 10.72 -58.64 -24.22
N GLY A 169 10.15 -58.91 -25.39
CA GLY A 169 9.25 -60.04 -25.63
C GLY A 169 9.91 -61.39 -25.95
N LYS A 170 11.24 -61.50 -25.97
CA LYS A 170 11.95 -62.74 -26.36
C LYS A 170 12.88 -63.27 -25.26
N MET A 171 12.46 -63.28 -24.00
CA MET A 171 13.11 -64.09 -22.96
C MET A 171 12.05 -64.65 -22.01
N LYS A 172 11.31 -65.66 -22.49
CA LYS A 172 10.72 -66.71 -21.65
C LYS A 172 10.90 -68.02 -22.41
N LYS A 173 11.97 -68.73 -22.08
CA LYS A 173 12.11 -70.18 -22.23
C LYS A 173 12.31 -70.72 -20.83
#